data_AF-A0A967BHG5-F1
#
_entry.id   AF-A0A967BHG5-F1
#
_cell.length_a   1.000
_cell.length_b   1.000
_cell.length_c   1.000
_cell.angle_alpha   90.00
_cell.angle_beta   90.00
_cell.angle_gamma   90.00
#
_symmetry.space_group_name_H-M   'P 1'
#
loop_
_entity.id
_entity.type
_entity.pdbx_description
1 polymer ?
#
loop_
_entity_poly.entity_id
_entity_poly.type
_entity_poly.pdbx_seq_one_letter_code
_entity_poly.pdbx_strand_id
1 'polypeptide(L)'
;MILLLGVGSVVFLVKAKDLFGWMMGELEAQVMESLPANISEAETLELSAAFDAVVEAVREDRASPLALQELQSMLRESLEGGPKRLSREEVQDLIEALDR
;
A
#
# COMPACT_ATOMS: atom_id res chain seq x y z
N MET A 1 33.09 -13.51 16.36
CA MET A 1 32.43 -13.20 15.07
C MET A 1 30.93 -13.48 15.16
N ILE A 2 30.24 -12.81 16.09
CA ILE A 2 28.77 -12.96 16.32
C ILE A 2 28.10 -11.57 16.29
N LEU A 3 28.86 -10.49 16.55
CA LEU A 3 28.37 -9.10 16.51
C LEU A 3 28.05 -8.56 15.11
N LEU A 4 28.64 -9.10 14.04
CA LEU A 4 28.42 -8.62 12.66
C LEU A 4 27.13 -9.14 12.03
N LEU A 5 26.57 -10.25 12.52
CA LEU A 5 25.27 -10.76 12.03
C LEU A 5 24.09 -9.96 12.61
N GLY A 6 24.22 -9.43 13.84
CA GLY A 6 23.16 -8.62 14.47
C GLY A 6 22.93 -7.27 13.80
N VAL A 7 23.99 -6.61 13.31
CA VAL A 7 23.87 -5.31 12.63
C VAL A 7 23.23 -5.46 11.24
N GLY A 8 23.50 -6.57 10.53
CA GLY A 8 22.88 -6.87 9.25
C GLY A 8 21.35 -6.99 9.34
N SER A 9 20.85 -7.64 10.39
CA SER A 9 19.40 -7.83 10.61
C SER A 9 18.67 -6.52 10.91
N VAL A 10 19.28 -5.61 11.68
CA VAL A 10 18.67 -4.30 12.01
C VAL A 10 18.64 -3.38 10.80
N VAL A 11 19.70 -3.35 9.99
CA VAL A 11 19.72 -2.58 8.74
C VAL A 11 18.69 -3.12 7.75
N PHE A 12 18.50 -4.44 7.69
CA PHE A 12 17.49 -5.06 6.83
C PHE A 12 16.06 -4.68 7.25
N LEU A 13 15.76 -4.64 8.56
CA LEU A 13 14.44 -4.22 9.06
C LEU A 13 14.15 -2.74 8.79
N VAL A 14 15.12 -1.86 9.02
CA VAL A 14 14.97 -0.43 8.75
C VAL A 14 14.81 -0.18 7.24
N LYS A 15 15.64 -0.82 6.41
CA LYS A 15 15.53 -0.73 4.95
C LYS A 15 14.26 -1.36 4.40
N ALA A 16 13.72 -2.41 5.03
CA ALA A 16 12.47 -3.03 4.62
C ALA A 16 11.28 -2.07 4.79
N LYS A 17 11.26 -1.26 5.85
CA LYS A 17 10.23 -0.22 6.07
C LYS A 17 10.31 0.89 5.02
N ASP A 18 11.52 1.35 4.72
CA ASP A 18 11.74 2.34 3.64
C ASP A 18 11.37 1.78 2.27
N LEU A 19 11.71 0.52 1.99
CA LEU A 19 11.38 -0.17 0.74
C LEU A 19 9.87 -0.37 0.60
N PHE A 20 9.20 -0.72 1.69
CA PHE A 20 7.74 -0.88 1.72
C PHE A 20 7.04 0.46 1.45
N GLY A 21 7.47 1.54 2.10
CA GLY A 21 6.93 2.87 1.85
C GLY A 21 7.11 3.31 0.39
N TRP A 22 8.28 3.04 -0.20
CA TRP A 22 8.52 3.30 -1.63
C TRP A 22 7.59 2.46 -2.53
N MET A 23 7.45 1.17 -2.26
CA MET A 23 6.56 0.28 -3.02
C MET A 23 5.09 0.72 -2.92
N MET A 24 4.64 1.15 -1.73
CA MET A 24 3.28 1.67 -1.55
C MET A 24 3.05 2.97 -2.30
N GLY A 25 4.03 3.88 -2.35
CA GLY A 25 3.93 5.09 -3.16
C GLY A 25 3.84 4.80 -4.66
N GLU A 26 4.57 3.79 -5.16
CA GLU A 26 4.47 3.35 -6.55
C GLU A 26 3.10 2.71 -6.86
N LEU A 27 2.53 1.97 -5.90
CA LEU A 27 1.19 1.40 -6.01
C LEU A 27 0.11 2.47 -5.97
N GLU A 28 0.22 3.43 -5.06
CA GLU A 28 -0.67 4.60 -4.99
C GLU A 28 -0.67 5.33 -6.33
N ALA A 29 0.49 5.64 -6.90
CA ALA A 29 0.58 6.29 -8.20
C ALA A 29 -0.15 5.51 -9.31
N GLN A 30 0.02 4.19 -9.38
CA GLN A 30 -0.67 3.34 -10.35
C GLN A 30 -2.18 3.32 -10.15
N VAL A 31 -2.64 3.27 -8.90
CA VAL A 31 -4.07 3.32 -8.56
C VAL A 31 -4.65 4.67 -8.93
N MET A 32 -3.95 5.77 -8.61
CA MET A 32 -4.35 7.15 -8.94
C MET A 32 -4.45 7.38 -10.45
N GLU A 33 -3.53 6.82 -11.25
CA GLU A 33 -3.61 6.84 -12.71
C GLU A 33 -4.76 6.00 -13.26
N SER A 34 -5.16 4.97 -12.52
CA SER A 34 -6.23 4.04 -12.89
C SER A 34 -7.61 4.48 -12.36
N LEU A 35 -7.71 5.62 -11.67
CA LEU A 35 -8.98 6.10 -11.15
C LEU A 35 -10.00 6.38 -12.26
N PRO A 36 -11.28 6.12 -12.01
CA PRO A 36 -12.32 6.44 -12.97
C PRO A 36 -12.56 7.95 -13.02
N ALA A 37 -12.92 8.47 -14.20
CA ALA A 37 -13.11 9.91 -14.42
C ALA A 37 -14.26 10.55 -13.63
N ASN A 38 -15.10 9.74 -12.98
CA ASN A 38 -16.21 10.17 -12.13
C ASN A 38 -15.90 10.08 -10.63
N ILE A 39 -14.66 9.80 -10.24
CA ILE A 39 -14.23 9.87 -8.84
C ILE A 39 -14.23 11.34 -8.38
N SER A 40 -14.68 11.59 -7.16
CA SER A 40 -14.63 12.94 -6.57
C SER A 40 -13.25 13.22 -5.97
N GLU A 41 -12.90 14.50 -5.84
CA GLU A 41 -11.66 14.91 -5.14
C GLU A 41 -11.63 14.40 -3.69
N ALA A 42 -12.79 14.30 -3.03
CA ALA A 42 -12.88 13.77 -1.68
C ALA A 42 -12.50 12.29 -1.60
N GLU A 43 -13.01 11.46 -2.52
CA GLU A 43 -12.68 10.03 -2.61
C GLU A 43 -11.20 9.81 -2.96
N THR A 44 -10.63 10.63 -3.85
CA THR A 44 -9.18 10.59 -4.15
C THR A 44 -8.34 10.90 -2.91
N LEU A 45 -8.75 11.89 -2.12
CA LEU A 45 -8.02 12.32 -0.93
C LEU A 45 -8.14 11.30 0.20
N GLU A 46 -9.30 10.67 0.35
CA GLU A 46 -9.54 9.57 1.28
C GLU A 46 -8.69 8.35 0.93
N LEU A 47 -8.63 7.98 -0.35
CA LEU A 47 -7.77 6.90 -0.83
C LEU A 47 -6.28 7.17 -0.54
N SER A 48 -5.80 8.37 -0.87
CA SER A 48 -4.40 8.76 -0.59
C SER A 48 -4.09 8.72 0.91
N ALA A 49 -5.00 9.24 1.75
CA ALA A 49 -4.86 9.16 3.19
C ALA A 49 -4.83 7.72 3.73
N ALA A 50 -5.59 6.81 3.11
CA ALA A 50 -5.60 5.40 3.47
C ALA A 50 -4.27 4.70 3.10
N PHE A 51 -3.67 5.03 1.96
CA PHE A 51 -2.31 4.58 1.61
C PHE A 51 -1.27 5.07 2.62
N ASP A 52 -1.30 6.35 2.98
CA ASP A 52 -0.42 6.94 3.99
C ASP A 52 -0.59 6.27 5.36
N ALA A 53 -1.82 5.98 5.77
CA ALA A 53 -2.12 5.31 7.03
C ALA A 53 -1.50 3.92 7.11
N VAL A 54 -1.53 3.14 6.01
CA VAL A 54 -0.88 1.83 5.94
C VAL A 54 0.64 1.94 6.00
N VAL A 55 1.23 2.91 5.29
CA VAL A 55 2.68 3.16 5.35
C VAL A 55 3.13 3.50 6.77
N GLU A 56 2.39 4.37 7.47
CA GLU A 56 2.66 4.71 8.86
C GLU A 56 2.46 3.51 9.79
N ALA A 57 1.41 2.70 9.60
CA ALA A 57 1.19 1.48 10.37
C ALA A 57 2.36 0.48 10.22
N VAL A 58 2.95 0.36 9.03
CA VAL A 58 4.13 -0.49 8.78
C VAL A 58 5.38 0.10 9.41
N ARG A 59 5.58 1.42 9.31
CA ARG A 59 6.70 2.12 9.95
C ARG A 59 6.69 1.92 11.47
N GLU A 60 5.53 2.05 12.07
CA GLU A 60 5.31 1.90 13.51
C GLU A 60 5.21 0.44 13.99
N ASP A 61 5.40 -0.55 13.12
CA ASP A 61 5.29 -1.99 13.45
C ASP A 61 3.88 -2.40 13.94
N ARG A 62 2.86 -1.59 13.60
CA ARG A 62 1.44 -1.82 13.96
C ARG A 62 0.67 -2.57 12.88
N ALA A 63 1.21 -2.68 11.67
CA ALA A 63 0.56 -3.38 10.58
C ALA A 63 0.62 -4.90 10.75
N SER A 64 -0.53 -5.56 10.59
CA SER A 64 -0.62 -7.01 10.56
C SER A 64 0.01 -7.55 9.26
N PRO A 65 0.98 -8.48 9.31
CA PRO A 65 1.54 -9.11 8.11
C PRO A 65 0.47 -9.75 7.21
N LEU A 66 -0.61 -10.27 7.81
CA LEU A 66 -1.73 -10.86 7.08
C LEU A 66 -2.50 -9.80 6.28
N ALA A 67 -2.80 -8.66 6.90
CA ALA A 67 -3.52 -7.55 6.26
C ALA A 67 -2.72 -6.97 5.09
N LEU A 68 -1.39 -6.83 5.25
CA LEU A 68 -0.51 -6.40 4.15
C LEU A 68 -0.50 -7.39 2.98
N GLN A 69 -0.60 -8.68 3.27
CA GLN A 69 -0.63 -9.72 2.24
C GLN A 69 -1.98 -9.74 1.50
N GLU A 70 -3.09 -9.56 2.21
CA GLU A 70 -4.43 -9.40 1.65
C GLU A 70 -4.50 -8.16 0.75
N LEU A 71 -4.01 -7.02 1.23
CA LEU A 71 -3.91 -5.78 0.46
C LEU A 71 -3.10 -5.97 -0.82
N GLN A 72 -1.95 -6.64 -0.74
CA GLN A 72 -1.14 -6.94 -1.91
C GLN A 72 -1.85 -7.87 -2.91
N SER A 73 -2.71 -8.78 -2.43
CA SER A 73 -3.52 -9.64 -3.31
C SER A 73 -4.60 -8.83 -4.01
N MET A 74 -5.35 -8.00 -3.27
CA MET A 74 -6.36 -7.11 -3.83
C MET A 74 -5.79 -6.17 -4.87
N LEU A 75 -4.70 -5.47 -4.54
CA LEU A 75 -4.03 -4.56 -5.47
C LEU A 75 -3.58 -5.28 -6.74
N ARG A 76 -3.08 -6.50 -6.61
CA ARG A 76 -2.68 -7.31 -7.76
C ARG A 76 -3.88 -7.71 -8.60
N GLU A 77 -4.98 -8.14 -7.99
CA GLU A 77 -6.21 -8.51 -8.71
C GLU A 77 -6.85 -7.31 -9.41
N SER A 78 -6.89 -6.14 -8.74
CA SER A 78 -7.41 -4.89 -9.31
C SER A 78 -6.55 -4.36 -10.46
N LEU A 79 -5.24 -4.65 -10.46
CA LEU A 79 -4.30 -4.25 -11.51
C LEU A 79 -4.00 -5.37 -12.53
N GLU A 80 -4.43 -6.60 -12.27
CA GLU A 80 -4.26 -7.75 -13.17
C GLU A 80 -5.20 -7.61 -14.37
N GLY A 81 -4.62 -7.42 -15.57
CA GLY A 81 -5.37 -7.25 -16.81
C GLY A 81 -4.92 -6.09 -17.69
N GLY A 82 -3.89 -5.33 -17.27
CA GLY A 82 -3.37 -4.16 -18.00
C GLY A 82 -3.96 -2.85 -17.47
N PRO A 83 -3.79 -1.71 -18.18
CA PRO A 83 -4.29 -0.40 -17.74
C PRO A 83 -5.81 -0.36 -17.86
N LYS A 84 -6.48 -1.02 -16.93
CA LYS A 84 -7.92 -0.98 -16.73
C LYS A 84 -8.19 0.15 -15.75
N ARG A 85 -9.11 1.04 -16.11
CA ARG A 85 -9.65 1.98 -15.14
C ARG A 85 -10.40 1.18 -14.08
N LEU A 86 -10.07 1.43 -12.83
CA LEU A 86 -10.81 0.93 -11.69
C LEU A 86 -12.25 1.45 -11.77
N SER A 87 -13.20 0.61 -11.42
CA SER A 87 -14.56 1.01 -11.13
C SER A 87 -14.63 1.75 -9.80
N ARG A 88 -15.69 2.54 -9.60
CA ARG A 88 -15.91 3.22 -8.32
C ARG A 88 -16.09 2.23 -7.16
N GLU A 89 -16.67 1.06 -7.43
CA GLU A 89 -16.83 -0.02 -6.45
C GLU A 89 -15.45 -0.57 -6.03
N GLU A 90 -14.57 -0.85 -6.99
CA GLU A 90 -13.19 -1.28 -6.70
C GLU A 90 -12.40 -0.23 -5.92
N VAL A 91 -12.58 1.06 -6.21
CA VAL A 91 -11.94 2.14 -5.44
C VAL A 91 -12.45 2.16 -4.00
N GLN A 92 -13.75 1.97 -3.80
CA GLN A 92 -14.35 1.97 -2.47
C GLN A 92 -13.91 0.74 -1.65
N ASP A 93 -13.87 -0.44 -2.27
CA ASP A 93 -13.34 -1.66 -1.65
C ASP A 93 -11.87 -1.49 -1.24
N LEU A 94 -11.08 -0.79 -2.05
CA LEU A 94 -9.69 -0.45 -1.76
C LEU A 94 -9.56 0.46 -0.54
N ILE A 95 -10.39 1.51 -0.44
CA ILE A 95 -10.42 2.41 0.72
C ILE A 95 -10.77 1.61 1.99
N GLU A 96 -11.82 0.79 1.94
CA GLU A 96 -12.25 -0.02 3.09
C GLU A 96 -11.20 -1.05 3.51
N ALA A 97 -10.45 -1.62 2.57
CA ALA A 97 -9.38 -2.56 2.88
C ALA A 97 -8.13 -1.87 3.46
N LEU A 98 -7.83 -0.65 3.02
CA LEU A 98 -6.71 0.16 3.53
C LEU A 98 -7.00 0.74 4.93
N ASP A 99 -8.28 0.96 5.29
CA ASP A 99 -8.69 1.51 6.59
C ASP A 99 -8.78 0.46 7.73
N ARG A 100 -8.56 -0.82 7.43
CA ARG A 100 -8.59 -1.93 8.40
C ARG A 100 -7.24 -2.23 9.05
#